data_AF-W1YHF6-F1
#
_entry.id   AF-W1YHF6-F1
#
_cell.length_a   1.000
_cell.length_b   1.000
_cell.length_c   1.000
_cell.angle_alpha   90.00
_cell.angle_beta   90.00
_cell.angle_gamma   90.00
#
_symmetry.space_group_name_H-M   'P 1'
#
loop_
_entity.id
_entity.type
_entity.pdbx_description
1 polymer ?
#
loop_
_entity_poly.entity_id
_entity_poly.type
_entity_poly.pdbx_seq_one_letter_code
_entity_poly.pdbx_strand_id
1 'polypeptide(L)'
;LYYYPKGTNTVIVLPIGIGQLGKDTPINWTTKVERKKAGPTWTPTAKMHAEYRAAGEPLPAVVPAGPDNPMGLYALYIGRLYAI
;
A
#
# COMPACT_ATOMS: atom_id res chain seq x y z
N LEU A 1 -1.47 -12.50 -5.51
CA LEU A 1 -1.29 -12.71 -4.06
C LEU A 1 -1.90 -14.04 -3.67
N TYR A 2 -1.18 -14.87 -2.92
CA TYR A 2 -1.67 -16.15 -2.41
C TYR A 2 -1.83 -16.05 -0.90
N TYR A 3 -3.01 -16.38 -0.39
CA TYR A 3 -3.28 -16.46 1.06
C TYR A 3 -3.67 -17.88 1.43
N TYR A 4 -3.00 -18.44 2.44
CA TYR A 4 -3.26 -19.76 3.00
C TYR A 4 -3.92 -19.56 4.38
N PRO A 5 -5.26 -19.60 4.49
CA PRO A 5 -5.94 -19.35 5.75
C PRO A 5 -5.68 -20.47 6.76
N LYS A 6 -5.31 -20.08 7.99
CA LYS A 6 -5.13 -21.04 9.10
C LYS A 6 -6.40 -21.84 9.33
N GLY A 7 -6.25 -23.13 9.62
CA GLY A 7 -7.37 -24.04 9.88
C GLY A 7 -8.11 -24.51 8.62
N THR A 8 -7.62 -24.18 7.43
CA THR A 8 -8.16 -24.68 6.15
C THR A 8 -7.05 -25.38 5.36
N ASN A 9 -7.43 -26.25 4.43
CA ASN A 9 -6.51 -26.82 3.43
C ASN A 9 -6.77 -26.22 2.05
N THR A 10 -6.88 -24.89 2.00
CA THR A 10 -7.22 -24.15 0.78
C THR A 10 -6.25 -23.02 0.54
N VAL A 11 -6.17 -22.57 -0.71
CA VAL A 11 -5.44 -21.36 -1.10
C VAL A 11 -6.40 -20.39 -1.77
N ILE A 12 -6.36 -19.13 -1.33
CA ILE A 12 -7.08 -18.03 -1.96
C ILE A 12 -6.10 -17.31 -2.88
N VAL A 13 -6.46 -17.23 -4.16
CA VAL A 13 -5.64 -16.57 -5.19
C VAL A 13 -6.31 -15.26 -5.58
N LEU A 14 -5.61 -14.15 -5.35
CA LEU A 14 -6.10 -12.80 -5.66
C LEU A 14 -5.21 -12.16 -6.73
N PRO A 15 -5.78 -11.61 -7.83
CA PRO A 15 -5.02 -10.77 -8.74
C PRO A 15 -4.60 -9.49 -7.99
N ILE A 16 -3.40 -8.98 -8.26
CA ILE A 16 -2.88 -7.76 -7.63
C ILE A 16 -2.28 -6.83 -8.68
N GLY A 17 -2.43 -5.53 -8.45
CA GLY A 17 -1.53 -4.53 -9.01
C GLY A 17 -0.28 -4.45 -8.14
N ILE A 18 0.87 -4.20 -8.77
CA ILE A 18 2.13 -3.89 -8.08
C ILE A 18 2.49 -2.42 -8.34
N GLY A 19 3.45 -1.88 -7.58
CA GLY A 19 3.92 -0.50 -7.79
C GLY A 19 4.31 -0.22 -9.25
N GLN A 20 4.15 1.03 -9.69
CA GLN A 20 4.57 1.45 -11.03
C GLN A 20 6.03 1.06 -11.31
N LEU A 21 6.35 0.79 -12.58
CA LEU A 21 7.72 0.52 -13.04
C LEU A 21 8.68 1.60 -12.49
N GLY A 22 9.71 1.20 -11.74
CA GLY A 22 10.66 2.12 -11.10
C GLY A 22 10.29 2.60 -9.68
N LYS A 23 9.17 2.14 -9.11
CA LYS A 23 8.83 2.22 -7.68
C LYS A 23 8.80 0.80 -7.13
N ASP A 24 9.96 0.33 -6.65
CA ASP A 24 10.21 -1.09 -6.38
C ASP A 24 9.17 -1.72 -5.44
N THR A 25 8.47 -2.73 -5.96
CA THR A 25 7.86 -3.74 -5.10
C THR A 25 8.99 -4.64 -4.61
N PRO A 26 9.18 -4.84 -3.29
CA PRO A 26 10.30 -5.63 -2.78
C PRO A 26 10.34 -7.03 -3.40
N ILE A 27 11.51 -7.41 -3.93
CA ILE A 27 11.78 -8.76 -4.43
C ILE A 27 12.52 -9.53 -3.32
N ASN A 28 12.21 -10.81 -3.13
CA ASN A 28 12.86 -11.70 -2.16
C ASN A 28 12.86 -11.16 -0.72
N TRP A 29 11.71 -10.70 -0.24
CA TRP A 29 11.54 -10.21 1.14
C TRP A 29 10.51 -11.03 1.90
N THR A 30 10.92 -11.56 3.06
CA THR A 30 10.02 -12.23 4.02
C THR A 30 9.68 -11.26 5.15
N THR A 31 8.38 -11.04 5.36
CA THR A 31 7.86 -10.15 6.41
C THR A 31 6.55 -10.71 6.98
N LYS A 32 5.90 -9.95 7.86
CA LYS A 32 4.60 -10.25 8.46
C LYS A 32 3.65 -9.06 8.36
N VAL A 33 2.35 -9.34 8.39
CA VAL A 33 1.34 -8.30 8.61
C VAL A 33 1.51 -7.79 10.04
N GLU A 34 1.85 -6.51 10.18
CA GLU A 34 2.06 -5.84 11.47
C GLU A 34 0.75 -5.30 12.04
N ARG A 35 -0.10 -4.73 11.17
CA ARG A 35 -1.42 -4.22 11.53
C ARG A 35 -2.33 -4.12 10.31
N LYS A 36 -3.64 -4.04 10.57
CA LYS A 36 -4.67 -3.81 9.55
C LYS A 36 -5.50 -2.57 9.91
N LYS A 37 -6.01 -1.86 8.90
CA LYS A 37 -6.86 -0.69 9.09
C LYS A 37 -7.97 -0.66 8.04
N ALA A 38 -9.22 -0.52 8.49
CA ALA A 38 -10.32 -0.05 7.66
C ALA A 38 -10.31 1.48 7.64
N GLY A 39 -10.52 2.07 6.46
CA GLY A 39 -10.37 3.51 6.23
C GLY A 39 -8.97 4.01 6.58
N PRO A 40 -7.91 3.57 5.87
CA PRO A 40 -6.57 4.11 6.09
C PRO A 40 -6.50 5.58 5.65
N THR A 41 -5.62 6.35 6.28
CA THR A 41 -5.11 7.60 5.72
C THR A 41 -3.90 7.29 4.85
N TRP A 42 -3.68 8.08 3.80
CA TRP A 42 -2.47 7.97 2.98
C TRP A 42 -1.55 9.15 3.23
N THR A 43 -0.27 8.87 3.44
CA THR A 43 0.77 9.88 3.69
C THR A 43 1.85 9.72 2.62
N PRO A 44 1.92 10.63 1.63
CA PRO A 44 2.94 10.57 0.60
C PRO A 44 4.34 10.69 1.20
N THR A 45 5.34 10.09 0.54
CA THR A 45 6.72 10.23 0.98
C THR A 45 7.25 11.64 0.66
N ALA A 46 8.30 12.07 1.36
CA ALA A 46 8.95 13.35 1.08
C ALA A 46 9.42 13.47 -0.39
N LYS A 47 9.91 12.36 -0.96
CA LYS A 47 10.28 12.28 -2.39
C LYS A 47 9.09 12.53 -3.29
N MET A 48 7.95 11.89 -3.01
CA MET A 48 6.72 12.09 -3.78
C MET A 48 6.23 13.54 -3.69
N HIS A 49 6.25 14.15 -2.50
CA HIS A 49 5.95 15.57 -2.36
C HIS A 49 6.88 16.48 -3.17
N ALA A 50 8.16 16.13 -3.31
CA ALA A 50 9.10 16.91 -4.13
C ALA A 50 8.79 16.75 -5.63
N GLU A 51 8.56 15.52 -6.10
CA GLU A 51 8.20 15.21 -7.49
C GLU A 51 6.92 15.94 -7.92
N TYR A 52 5.86 15.83 -7.13
CA TYR A 52 4.56 16.43 -7.41
C TYR A 52 4.58 17.96 -7.35
N ARG A 53 5.36 18.55 -6.43
CA ARG A 53 5.60 20.00 -6.42
C ARG A 53 6.34 20.48 -7.67
N ALA A 54 7.35 19.74 -8.13
CA ALA A 54 8.09 20.08 -9.35
C ALA A 54 7.21 19.97 -10.60
N ALA A 55 6.21 19.08 -10.59
CA ALA A 55 5.21 18.93 -11.65
C ALA A 55 4.07 19.98 -11.61
N GLY A 56 4.03 20.85 -10.59
CA GLY A 56 2.98 21.86 -10.43
C GLY A 56 1.68 21.36 -9.77
N GLU A 57 1.68 20.14 -9.23
CA GLU A 57 0.51 19.49 -8.62
C GLU A 57 0.81 19.12 -7.15
N PRO A 58 0.84 20.07 -6.20
CA PRO A 58 1.22 19.78 -4.82
C PRO A 58 0.26 18.78 -4.14
N LEU A 59 0.81 17.72 -3.57
CA LEU A 59 0.06 16.75 -2.76
C LEU A 59 -0.18 17.26 -1.33
N PRO A 60 -1.34 16.96 -0.71
CA PRO A 60 -1.58 17.21 0.70
C PRO A 60 -0.70 16.31 1.58
N ALA A 61 -0.31 16.80 2.76
CA ALA A 61 0.55 16.05 3.69
C ALA A 61 -0.08 14.73 4.14
N VAL A 62 -1.41 14.71 4.28
CA VAL A 62 -2.19 13.51 4.59
C VAL A 62 -3.46 13.56 3.74
N VAL A 63 -3.73 12.48 3.02
CA VAL A 63 -5.03 12.25 2.38
C VAL A 63 -5.90 11.45 3.36
N PRO A 64 -7.08 11.97 3.74
CA PRO A 64 -7.99 11.29 4.66
C PRO A 64 -8.54 10.00 4.05
N ALA A 65 -9.17 9.17 4.88
CA ALA A 65 -9.94 8.04 4.37
C ALA A 65 -11.13 8.54 3.52
N GLY A 66 -11.44 7.86 2.42
CA GLY A 66 -12.51 8.26 1.52
C GLY A 66 -12.42 7.60 0.15
N PRO A 67 -13.39 7.85 -0.74
CA PRO A 67 -13.42 7.27 -2.09
C PRO A 67 -12.21 7.67 -2.94
N ASP A 68 -11.64 8.85 -2.70
CA ASP A 68 -10.50 9.37 -3.46
C ASP A 68 -9.14 9.00 -2.85
N ASN A 69 -9.12 8.24 -1.75
CA ASN A 69 -7.86 7.81 -1.16
C ASN A 69 -7.21 6.73 -2.04
N PRO A 70 -5.95 6.90 -2.48
CA PRO A 70 -5.30 5.93 -3.38
C PRO A 70 -5.02 4.58 -2.73
N MET A 71 -5.08 4.47 -1.40
CA MET A 71 -5.02 3.19 -0.67
C MET A 71 -6.35 2.44 -0.65
N GLY A 72 -7.43 3.05 -1.13
CA GLY A 72 -8.78 2.48 -1.05
C GLY A 72 -9.30 2.38 0.38
N LEU A 73 -10.18 1.40 0.61
CA LEU A 73 -10.94 1.28 1.86
C LEU A 73 -10.24 0.45 2.95
N TYR A 74 -9.22 -0.33 2.60
CA TYR A 74 -8.55 -1.26 3.51
C TYR A 74 -7.05 -1.29 3.24
N ALA A 75 -6.27 -1.46 4.31
CA ALA A 75 -4.82 -1.66 4.20
C ALA A 75 -4.31 -2.69 5.22
N LEU A 76 -3.38 -3.55 4.78
CA LEU A 76 -2.57 -4.41 5.62
C LEU A 76 -1.11 -3.93 5.55
N TYR A 77 -0.58 -3.46 6.68
CA TYR A 77 0.78 -2.92 6.73
C TYR A 77 1.78 -4.04 7.02
N ILE A 78 2.88 -4.08 6.25
CA ILE A 78 3.84 -5.20 6.24
C ILE A 78 5.28 -4.77 6.55
N GLY A 79 5.45 -3.58 7.14
CA GLY A 79 6.76 -3.02 7.52
C GLY A 79 7.42 -2.22 6.39
N ARG A 80 8.54 -1.53 6.72
CA ARG A 80 9.31 -0.67 5.77
C ARG A 80 8.45 0.31 4.95
N LEU A 81 7.35 0.80 5.55
CA LEU A 81 6.36 1.69 4.92
C LEU A 81 5.52 1.05 3.79
N TYR A 82 5.59 -0.27 3.61
CA TYR A 82 4.76 -0.99 2.63
C TYR A 82 3.43 -1.43 3.23
N ALA A 83 2.42 -1.48 2.36
CA ALA A 83 1.11 -2.03 2.65
C ALA A 83 0.58 -2.80 1.43
N ILE A 84 -0.35 -3.71 1.71
CA ILE A 84 -1.25 -4.36 0.74
C ILE A 84 -2.61 -3.66 0.86
#